data_AF-X6GJ55-F1
#
_entry.id   AF-X6GJ55-F1
#
_cell.length_a   1.000
_cell.length_b   1.000
_cell.length_c   1.000
_cell.angle_alpha   90.00
_cell.angle_beta   90.00
_cell.angle_gamma   90.00
#
_symmetry.space_group_name_H-M   'P 1'
#
loop_
_entity.id
_entity.type
_entity.pdbx_description
1 polymer ?
#
loop_
_entity_poly.entity_id
_entity_poly.type
_entity_poly.pdbx_seq_one_letter_code
_entity_poly.pdbx_strand_id
1 'polypeptide(L)'
;MPQDADRNPAAPGLSALVASVLSSQQGTFDCQSCGACCSYSAEWPRFSTEDDAQLDRIPEKYVASDLSGMRCEGVRCSALSGEIGKSTACGIYDVRPDVCRACMPGDEECLMARRALGLPV
;
A
#
# COMPACT_ATOMS: atom_id res chain seq x y z
N MET A 1 46.23 -35.40 41.81
CA MET A 1 45.81 -34.20 42.57
C MET A 1 46.07 -33.00 41.66
N PRO A 2 45.10 -32.11 41.46
CA PRO A 2 44.14 -32.31 40.36
C PRO A 2 43.83 -31.04 39.53
N GLN A 3 43.04 -31.23 38.46
CA GLN A 3 42.04 -30.29 37.88
C GLN A 3 42.63 -29.08 37.13
N ASP A 4 42.09 -28.53 36.06
CA ASP A 4 40.87 -28.61 35.23
C ASP A 4 41.14 -27.53 34.15
N ALA A 5 40.57 -27.41 32.97
CA ALA A 5 39.39 -27.92 32.33
C ALA A 5 39.66 -27.74 30.80
N ASP A 6 39.21 -28.63 29.95
CA ASP A 6 38.03 -28.37 29.10
C ASP A 6 38.18 -27.11 28.21
N ARG A 7 38.53 -27.29 26.92
CA ARG A 7 37.53 -27.44 25.85
C ARG A 7 38.17 -27.37 24.45
N ASN A 8 37.94 -28.43 23.68
CA ASN A 8 38.20 -28.56 22.24
C ASN A 8 37.29 -27.59 21.43
N PRO A 9 37.67 -27.16 20.22
CA PRO A 9 37.00 -26.14 19.44
C PRO A 9 35.78 -26.73 18.73
N ALA A 10 34.64 -26.05 18.84
CA ALA A 10 33.44 -26.39 18.10
C ALA A 10 33.49 -25.80 16.68
N ALA A 11 32.99 -26.60 15.74
CA ALA A 11 33.02 -26.51 14.29
C ALA A 11 32.54 -25.17 13.66
N PRO A 12 32.94 -24.87 12.41
CA PRO A 12 32.41 -23.74 11.68
C PRO A 12 30.92 -23.95 11.35
N GLY A 13 30.18 -22.85 11.53
CA GLY A 13 28.74 -22.78 11.52
C GLY A 13 28.08 -23.16 10.20
N LEU A 14 27.21 -24.14 10.33
CA LEU A 14 26.09 -24.44 9.45
C LEU A 14 25.01 -23.34 9.63
N SER A 15 25.20 -22.18 8.99
CA SER A 15 24.24 -21.05 9.05
C SER A 15 24.19 -20.22 7.77
N ALA A 16 24.42 -20.83 6.60
CA ALA A 16 24.32 -20.13 5.31
C ALA A 16 23.17 -20.62 4.41
N LEU A 17 22.28 -21.50 4.89
CA LEU A 17 21.27 -22.18 4.06
C LEU A 17 19.80 -21.78 4.32
N VAL A 18 19.52 -20.79 5.17
CA VAL A 18 18.11 -20.37 5.45
C VAL A 18 17.66 -19.12 4.70
N ALA A 19 18.44 -18.61 3.75
CA ALA A 19 18.18 -17.32 3.10
C ALA A 19 17.12 -17.33 1.96
N SER A 20 16.52 -18.46 1.58
CA SER A 20 15.90 -18.57 0.24
C SER A 20 14.46 -19.10 0.17
N VAL A 21 13.72 -19.26 1.27
CA VAL A 21 12.38 -19.91 1.24
C VAL A 21 11.18 -19.01 1.57
N LEU A 22 11.32 -17.69 1.60
CA LEU A 22 10.19 -16.76 1.86
C LEU A 22 9.83 -15.82 0.69
N SER A 23 10.38 -16.01 -0.51
CA SER A 23 10.14 -15.11 -1.66
C SER A 23 9.16 -15.64 -2.71
N SER A 24 8.29 -16.59 -2.38
CA SER A 24 7.42 -17.22 -3.38
C SER A 24 5.99 -16.67 -3.30
N GLN A 25 5.64 -15.89 -4.33
CA GLN A 25 4.33 -15.26 -4.66
C GLN A 25 4.20 -13.74 -4.43
N GLN A 26 5.21 -12.95 -4.82
CA GLN A 26 4.97 -11.52 -5.07
C GLN A 26 4.35 -11.37 -6.47
N GLY A 27 3.03 -11.38 -6.55
CA GLY A 27 2.34 -10.85 -7.72
C GLY A 27 2.77 -9.39 -7.93
N THR A 28 3.07 -9.00 -9.17
CA THR A 28 3.34 -7.60 -9.48
C THR A 28 2.06 -6.80 -9.28
N PHE A 29 1.94 -6.10 -8.16
CA PHE A 29 0.80 -5.21 -7.90
C PHE A 29 1.00 -3.92 -8.65
N ASP A 30 0.20 -3.72 -9.70
CA ASP A 30 0.19 -2.49 -10.47
C ASP A 30 -1.11 -1.70 -10.22
N CYS A 31 -0.95 -0.51 -9.65
CA CYS A 31 -2.06 0.40 -9.40
C CYS A 31 -2.69 0.91 -10.70
N GLN A 32 -1.89 1.05 -11.77
CA GLN A 32 -2.37 1.55 -13.06
C GLN A 32 -3.23 0.53 -13.80
N SER A 33 -3.19 -0.75 -13.45
CA SER A 33 -4.07 -1.77 -14.01
C SER A 33 -5.27 -2.10 -13.12
N CYS A 34 -5.21 -1.87 -11.80
CA CYS A 34 -6.29 -2.29 -10.91
C CYS A 34 -7.23 -1.17 -10.45
N GLY A 35 -6.72 0.00 -10.04
CA GLY A 35 -7.53 1.06 -9.42
C GLY A 35 -8.27 0.67 -8.14
N ALA A 36 -7.91 -0.45 -7.50
CA ALA A 36 -8.71 -1.08 -6.46
C ALA A 36 -8.91 -0.18 -5.24
N CYS A 37 -7.83 0.39 -4.73
CA CYS A 37 -7.87 1.21 -3.53
C CYS A 37 -8.77 2.45 -3.69
N CYS A 38 -8.72 3.06 -4.88
CA CYS A 38 -9.52 4.23 -5.22
C CYS A 38 -11.00 3.94 -5.50
N SER A 39 -11.44 2.68 -5.44
CA SER A 39 -12.84 2.26 -5.66
C SER A 39 -13.38 1.36 -4.55
N TYR A 40 -12.73 1.35 -3.39
CA TYR A 40 -13.08 0.46 -2.30
C TYR A 40 -14.17 1.05 -1.38
N SER A 41 -14.02 2.30 -0.93
CA SER A 41 -14.97 2.94 -0.02
C SER A 41 -14.98 4.46 -0.20
N ALA A 42 -16.13 5.09 0.04
CA ALA A 42 -16.27 6.54 0.09
C ALA A 42 -15.56 7.16 1.31
N GLU A 43 -15.36 6.36 2.36
CA GLU A 43 -14.74 6.79 3.62
C GLU A 43 -13.21 6.72 3.57
N TRP A 44 -12.66 6.37 2.41
CA TRP A 44 -11.23 6.17 2.21
C TRP A 44 -10.83 6.77 0.85
N PRO A 45 -9.78 7.60 0.76
CA PRO A 45 -8.87 8.08 1.80
C PRO A 45 -9.41 9.29 2.59
N ARG A 46 -9.23 9.29 3.92
CA ARG A 46 -9.51 10.43 4.82
C ARG A 46 -8.24 11.24 5.07
N PHE A 47 -8.34 12.56 5.10
CA PHE A 47 -7.25 13.40 5.58
C PHE A 47 -7.21 13.29 7.09
N SER A 48 -6.04 12.97 7.64
CA SER A 48 -5.92 12.73 9.09
C SER A 48 -4.58 13.12 9.67
N THR A 49 -3.53 13.14 8.85
CA THR A 49 -2.16 13.42 9.30
C THR A 49 -1.47 14.49 8.47
N GLU A 50 -2.11 14.98 7.42
CA GLU A 50 -1.56 15.96 6.49
C GLU A 50 -1.74 17.40 6.98
N ASP A 51 -0.70 18.23 6.77
CA ASP A 51 -0.79 19.67 7.00
C ASP A 51 -1.63 20.36 5.91
N ASP A 52 -2.32 21.45 6.29
CA ASP A 52 -3.19 22.25 5.40
C ASP A 52 -2.47 22.64 4.09
N ALA A 53 -1.20 23.05 4.17
CA ALA A 53 -0.41 23.43 3.00
C ALA A 53 -0.18 22.28 1.99
N GLN A 54 -0.23 21.02 2.44
CA GLN A 54 -0.19 19.87 1.54
C GLN A 54 -1.55 19.64 0.88
N LEU A 55 -2.63 19.77 1.65
CA LEU A 55 -4.00 19.59 1.17
C LEU A 55 -4.41 20.69 0.18
N ASP A 56 -3.97 21.92 0.39
CA ASP A 56 -4.20 23.07 -0.51
C ASP A 56 -3.61 22.88 -1.91
N ARG A 57 -2.66 21.94 -2.09
CA ARG A 57 -2.13 21.58 -3.41
C ARG A 57 -3.09 20.71 -4.21
N ILE A 58 -4.08 20.10 -3.56
CA ILE A 58 -5.08 19.27 -4.19
C ILE A 58 -6.17 20.18 -4.77
N PRO A 59 -6.49 20.07 -6.07
CA PRO A 59 -7.58 20.87 -6.64
C PRO A 59 -8.90 20.63 -5.91
N GLU A 60 -9.58 21.70 -5.49
CA GLU A 60 -10.81 21.66 -4.68
C GLU A 60 -11.89 20.72 -5.25
N LYS A 61 -11.98 20.59 -6.57
CA LYS A 61 -12.92 19.67 -7.24
C LYS A 61 -12.74 18.20 -6.87
N TYR A 62 -11.58 17.82 -6.32
CA TYR A 62 -11.27 16.47 -5.86
C TYR A 62 -11.31 16.32 -4.33
N VAL A 63 -11.61 17.39 -3.60
CA VAL A 63 -11.71 17.41 -2.14
C VAL A 63 -13.19 17.33 -1.73
N ALA A 64 -13.50 16.54 -0.71
CA ALA A 64 -14.86 16.43 -0.20
C ALA A 64 -15.35 17.77 0.39
N SER A 65 -16.65 18.05 0.31
CA SER A 65 -17.21 19.34 0.75
C SER A 65 -17.03 19.64 2.24
N ASP A 66 -16.84 18.60 3.05
CA ASP A 66 -16.58 18.67 4.49
C ASP A 66 -15.07 18.67 4.82
N LEU A 67 -14.21 18.70 3.80
CA LEU A 67 -12.74 18.66 3.89
C LEU A 67 -12.20 17.41 4.60
N SER A 68 -13.01 16.36 4.76
CA SER A 68 -12.62 15.16 5.50
C SER A 68 -11.72 14.20 4.70
N GLY A 69 -11.58 14.42 3.40
CA GLY A 69 -10.82 13.55 2.52
C GLY A 69 -11.03 13.84 1.03
N MET A 70 -10.70 12.84 0.22
CA MET A 70 -10.96 12.90 -1.21
C MET A 70 -12.46 12.83 -1.49
N ARG A 71 -12.91 13.59 -2.49
CA ARG A 71 -14.28 13.51 -3.00
C ARG A 71 -14.50 12.19 -3.73
N CYS A 72 -15.57 11.49 -3.37
CA CYS A 72 -15.98 10.24 -4.00
C CYS A 72 -17.38 10.33 -4.62
N GLU A 73 -17.57 9.64 -5.75
CA GLU A 73 -18.87 9.38 -6.38
C GLU A 73 -19.28 7.95 -6.02
N GLY A 74 -20.18 7.81 -5.04
CA GLY A 74 -20.37 6.53 -4.37
C GLY A 74 -19.06 6.09 -3.70
N VAL A 75 -18.57 4.90 -4.02
CA VAL A 75 -17.30 4.36 -3.47
C VAL A 75 -16.06 4.72 -4.31
N ARG A 76 -16.24 5.45 -5.40
CA ARG A 76 -15.17 5.72 -6.37
C ARG A 76 -14.59 7.13 -6.20
N CYS A 77 -13.29 7.23 -6.01
CA CYS A 77 -12.57 8.50 -5.96
C CYS A 77 -12.75 9.29 -7.27
N SER A 78 -13.12 10.56 -7.15
CA SER A 78 -13.37 11.46 -8.28
C SER A 78 -12.12 11.78 -9.11
N ALA A 79 -10.92 11.62 -8.55
CA ALA A 79 -9.66 11.76 -9.27
C ALA A 79 -9.27 10.50 -10.08
N LEU A 80 -9.98 9.38 -9.92
CA LEU A 80 -9.68 8.13 -10.61
C LEU A 80 -10.29 8.10 -12.01
N SER A 81 -9.44 8.11 -13.02
CA SER A 81 -9.80 7.91 -14.42
C SER A 81 -9.62 6.45 -14.86
N GLY A 82 -10.34 6.03 -15.90
CA GLY A 82 -10.23 4.69 -16.48
C GLY A 82 -11.16 3.65 -15.87
N GLU A 83 -10.88 2.37 -16.12
CA GLU A 83 -11.72 1.24 -15.73
C GLU A 83 -11.00 0.29 -14.76
N ILE A 84 -11.68 -0.05 -13.67
CA ILE A 84 -11.16 -0.92 -12.59
C ILE A 84 -10.80 -2.29 -13.14
N GLY A 85 -9.64 -2.80 -12.77
CA GLY A 85 -9.13 -4.09 -13.25
C GLY A 85 -8.66 -4.11 -14.71
N LYS A 86 -8.69 -2.98 -15.43
CA LYS A 86 -8.18 -2.89 -16.81
C LYS A 86 -7.06 -1.87 -16.94
N SER A 87 -7.37 -0.59 -16.78
CA SER A 87 -6.42 0.51 -16.92
C SER A 87 -7.00 1.75 -16.24
N THR A 88 -6.25 2.30 -15.31
CA THR A 88 -6.63 3.45 -14.50
C THR A 88 -5.46 4.41 -14.32
N ALA A 89 -5.78 5.68 -14.11
CA ALA A 89 -4.79 6.68 -13.73
C ALA A 89 -5.39 7.66 -12.71
N CYS A 90 -4.56 8.10 -11.76
CA CYS A 90 -4.93 9.14 -10.82
C CYS A 90 -4.68 10.51 -11.46
N GLY A 91 -5.72 11.33 -11.61
CA GLY A 91 -5.63 12.68 -12.17
C GLY A 91 -4.84 13.68 -11.32
N ILE A 92 -4.46 13.30 -10.10
CA ILE A 92 -3.65 14.12 -9.18
C ILE A 92 -2.41 13.38 -8.67
N TYR A 93 -1.89 12.42 -9.44
CA TYR A 93 -0.84 11.49 -8.98
C TYR A 93 0.34 12.19 -8.28
N ASP A 94 0.78 13.34 -8.82
CA ASP A 94 1.92 14.11 -8.31
C ASP A 94 1.63 14.83 -7.00
N VAL A 95 0.37 15.24 -6.78
CA VAL A 95 -0.09 15.96 -5.58
C VAL A 95 -0.97 15.09 -4.69
N ARG A 96 -0.86 13.75 -4.82
CA ARG A 96 -1.57 12.82 -3.94
C ARG A 96 -1.36 13.17 -2.46
N PRO A 97 -2.42 13.12 -1.64
CA PRO A 97 -2.31 13.24 -0.19
C PRO A 97 -1.48 12.09 0.38
N ASP A 98 -0.96 12.24 1.59
CA ASP A 98 -0.04 11.27 2.17
C ASP A 98 -0.74 9.95 2.47
N VAL A 99 -2.02 9.97 2.86
CA VAL A 99 -2.82 8.73 2.99
C VAL A 99 -2.88 7.90 1.71
N CYS A 100 -2.89 8.54 0.53
CA CYS A 100 -2.85 7.83 -0.76
C CYS A 100 -1.44 7.29 -1.09
N ARG A 101 -0.39 7.83 -0.46
CA ARG A 101 1.01 7.39 -0.64
C ARG A 101 1.39 6.33 0.38
N ALA A 102 0.79 6.35 1.56
CA ALA A 102 0.98 5.38 2.61
C ALA A 102 0.48 4.00 2.21
N CYS A 103 -0.61 3.92 1.42
CA CYS A 103 -1.07 2.66 0.85
C CYS A 103 -0.12 2.22 -0.29
N MET A 104 0.62 1.15 -0.02
CA MET A 104 1.63 0.57 -0.90
C MET A 104 1.05 -0.62 -1.68
N PRO A 105 1.43 -0.80 -2.96
CA PRO A 105 0.96 -1.95 -3.74
C PRO A 105 1.31 -3.28 -3.05
N GLY A 106 0.28 -4.06 -2.71
CA GLY A 106 0.43 -5.37 -2.05
C GLY A 106 0.43 -5.35 -0.51
N ASP A 107 0.25 -4.18 0.12
CA ASP A 107 -0.02 -4.10 1.56
C ASP A 107 -1.41 -4.65 1.93
N GLU A 108 -1.68 -4.78 3.23
CA GLU A 108 -2.92 -5.39 3.71
C GLU A 108 -4.16 -4.66 3.17
N GLU A 109 -4.12 -3.33 3.16
CA GLU A 109 -5.15 -2.43 2.66
C GLU A 109 -5.38 -2.61 1.15
N CYS A 110 -4.31 -2.72 0.37
CA CYS A 110 -4.35 -3.01 -1.06
C CYS A 110 -4.99 -4.37 -1.32
N LEU A 111 -4.55 -5.41 -0.60
CA LEU A 111 -5.11 -6.76 -0.76
C LEU A 111 -6.58 -6.82 -0.34
N MET A 112 -6.96 -6.11 0.72
CA MET A 112 -8.35 -5.97 1.16
C MET A 112 -9.21 -5.32 0.08
N ALA A 113 -8.78 -4.19 -0.47
CA ALA A 113 -9.49 -3.50 -1.56
C ALA A 113 -9.60 -4.37 -2.82
N ARG A 114 -8.54 -5.10 -3.17
CA ARG A 114 -8.52 -6.02 -4.32
C ARG A 114 -9.51 -7.17 -4.13
N ARG A 115 -9.53 -7.81 -2.96
CA ARG A 115 -10.50 -8.89 -2.65
C ARG A 115 -11.95 -8.40 -2.75
N ALA A 116 -12.23 -7.21 -2.22
CA ALA A 116 -13.58 -6.63 -2.26
C ALA A 116 -14.08 -6.39 -3.69
N LEU A 117 -13.16 -6.12 -4.63
CA LEU A 117 -13.46 -5.90 -6.04
C LEU A 117 -13.26 -7.16 -6.90
N GLY A 118 -12.97 -8.32 -6.30
CA GLY A 118 -12.75 -9.58 -7.02
C GLY A 118 -11.48 -9.60 -7.88
N LEU A 119 -10.48 -8.78 -7.54
CA LEU A 119 -9.20 -8.69 -8.24
C LEU A 119 -8.17 -9.68 -7.64
N PRO A 120 -7.17 -10.14 -8.43
CA PRO A 120 -6.19 -11.12 -7.97
C PRO A 120 -5.33 -10.56 -6.83
N VAL A 121 -5.04 -11.37 -5.80
CA VAL A 121 -4.17 -11.01 -4.65
C VAL A 121 -2.93 -11.87 -4.57
#